data_AF-A0A2V8QNI5-F1
#
_entry.id   AF-A0A2V8QNI5-F1
#
_cell.length_a   1.000
_cell.length_b   1.000
_cell.length_c   1.000
_cell.angle_alpha   90.00
_cell.angle_beta   90.00
_cell.angle_gamma   90.00
#
_symmetry.space_group_name_H-M   'P 1'
#
loop_
_entity.id
_entity.type
_entity.pdbx_description
1 polymer ?
#
loop_
_entity_poly.entity_id
_entity_poly.type
_entity_poly.pdbx_seq_one_letter_code
_entity_poly.pdbx_strand_id
1 'polypeptide(L)'
;MTIEDFGARVASVWQGLRPSTRRLVERALSTPPPTVGVAATRGDSAYDARSEWELSRLLAALDERATEKGETVLSAEQSRELARMADTCAAVLRREARSAEVFAQLLDRALRARDYARVDALADVLAARLAPSEMCEMARSANPAVRAVAQESLLQLPTAVLVALLGDPVDAEVARAALESQADEYESEEARFVVNALEQVDADEDDF
;
A
#
# COMPACT_ATOMS: atom_id res chain seq x y z
N MET A 1 24.62 -18.83 3.48
CA MET A 1 23.96 -18.31 2.27
C MET A 1 24.17 -16.81 2.24
N THR A 2 24.66 -16.27 1.14
CA THR A 2 24.87 -14.82 0.96
C THR A 2 23.75 -14.28 0.07
N ILE A 3 23.50 -12.97 0.14
CA ILE A 3 22.48 -12.30 -0.68
C ILE A 3 22.73 -12.47 -2.19
N GLU A 4 23.98 -12.72 -2.56
CA GLU A 4 24.47 -12.92 -3.92
C GLU A 4 23.91 -14.22 -4.53
N ASP A 5 23.59 -15.20 -3.68
CA ASP A 5 22.98 -16.47 -4.08
C ASP A 5 21.55 -16.31 -4.64
N PHE A 6 20.89 -15.17 -4.38
CA PHE A 6 19.53 -14.88 -4.86
C PHE A 6 19.49 -14.26 -6.25
N GLY A 7 20.64 -13.80 -6.77
CA GLY A 7 20.76 -13.19 -8.10
C GLY A 7 21.25 -11.74 -8.06
N ALA A 8 21.82 -11.29 -9.18
CA ALA A 8 22.53 -10.01 -9.29
C ALA A 8 21.64 -8.80 -8.96
N ARG A 9 20.35 -8.84 -9.31
CA ARG A 9 19.42 -7.73 -9.04
C ARG A 9 19.12 -7.58 -7.55
N VAL A 10 18.84 -8.68 -6.84
CA VAL A 10 18.61 -8.68 -5.39
C VAL A 10 19.86 -8.23 -4.65
N ALA A 11 21.03 -8.73 -5.06
CA ALA A 11 22.32 -8.35 -4.49
C ALA A 11 22.64 -6.86 -4.68
N SER A 12 22.39 -6.33 -5.88
CA SER A 12 22.60 -4.90 -6.19
C SER A 12 21.71 -4.00 -5.34
N VAL A 13 20.41 -4.33 -5.22
CA VAL A 13 19.49 -3.55 -4.37
C VAL A 13 19.91 -3.64 -2.90
N TRP A 14 20.27 -4.83 -2.42
CA TRP A 14 20.74 -5.03 -1.04
C TRP A 14 22.01 -4.22 -0.73
N GLN A 15 22.99 -4.20 -1.64
CA GLN A 15 24.21 -3.42 -1.50
C GLN A 15 23.93 -1.91 -1.48
N GLY A 16 22.92 -1.46 -2.24
CA GLY A 16 22.47 -0.07 -2.30
C GLY A 16 21.70 0.42 -1.06
N LEU A 17 21.28 -0.46 -0.16
CA LEU A 17 20.57 -0.08 1.07
C LEU A 17 21.47 0.71 2.02
N ARG A 18 20.89 1.72 2.69
CA ARG A 18 21.57 2.39 3.79
C ARG A 18 21.84 1.40 4.94
N PRO A 19 22.90 1.60 5.73
CA PRO A 19 23.19 0.78 6.89
C PRO A 19 22.03 0.73 7.91
N SER A 20 21.26 1.81 8.05
CA SER A 20 20.08 1.86 8.92
C SER A 20 18.98 0.91 8.45
N THR A 21 18.61 0.99 7.17
CA THR A 21 17.58 0.12 6.55
C THR A 21 18.04 -1.34 6.55
N ARG A 22 19.32 -1.60 6.26
CA ARG A 22 19.89 -2.96 6.31
C ARG A 22 19.81 -3.56 7.72
N ARG A 23 20.21 -2.79 8.74
CA ARG A 23 20.09 -3.20 10.15
C ARG A 23 18.64 -3.48 10.55
N LEU A 24 17.69 -2.73 10.00
CA LEU A 24 16.27 -2.95 10.24
C LEU A 24 15.85 -4.34 9.72
N VAL A 25 16.21 -4.68 8.48
CA VAL A 25 15.93 -6.01 7.90
C VAL A 25 16.66 -7.11 8.66
N GLU A 26 17.95 -6.95 8.96
CA GLU A 26 18.74 -7.93 9.70
C GLU A 26 18.18 -8.18 11.10
N ARG A 27 17.74 -7.13 11.80
CA ARG A 27 17.07 -7.25 13.10
C ARG A 27 15.73 -7.96 12.96
N ALA A 28 14.95 -7.63 11.94
CA ALA A 28 13.67 -8.27 11.68
C ALA A 28 13.83 -9.76 11.32
N LEU A 29 14.87 -10.12 10.56
CA LEU A 29 15.24 -11.51 10.23
C LEU A 29 15.73 -12.30 11.45
N SER A 30 16.38 -11.63 12.39
CA SER A 30 16.88 -12.24 13.63
C SER A 30 15.80 -12.35 14.72
N THR A 31 14.74 -11.56 14.60
CA THR A 31 13.62 -11.59 15.54
C THR A 31 12.64 -12.69 15.09
N PRO A 32 12.34 -13.71 15.91
CA PRO A 32 11.33 -14.70 15.55
C PRO A 32 9.97 -14.01 15.33
N PRO A 33 9.11 -14.54 14.44
CA PRO A 33 7.81 -13.94 14.18
C PRO A 33 7.06 -13.77 15.51
N PRO A 34 6.47 -12.59 15.78
CA PRO A 34 5.78 -12.37 17.04
C PRO A 34 4.66 -13.41 17.18
N THR A 35 4.64 -14.09 18.32
CA THR A 35 3.49 -14.86 18.76
C THR A 35 2.27 -13.94 18.82
N VAL A 36 1.14 -14.44 18.31
CA VAL A 36 -0.15 -13.71 18.27
C VAL A 36 -0.45 -13.14 19.65
N GLY A 37 -0.51 -11.81 19.77
CA GLY A 37 -0.93 -11.12 21.00
C GLY A 37 0.07 -10.16 21.66
N VAL A 38 1.33 -10.11 21.22
CA VAL A 38 2.27 -9.09 21.74
C VAL A 38 2.28 -7.88 20.82
N ALA A 39 1.65 -6.78 21.27
CA ALA A 39 1.81 -5.47 20.66
C ALA A 39 3.29 -5.08 20.74
N ALA A 40 4.04 -5.39 19.68
CA ALA A 40 5.44 -5.03 19.63
C ALA A 40 5.53 -3.49 19.62
N THR A 41 6.07 -2.97 20.72
CA THR A 41 6.49 -1.57 20.92
C THR A 41 7.02 -0.99 19.63
N ARG A 42 6.41 0.12 19.17
CA ARG A 42 6.89 0.92 18.03
C ARG A 42 8.38 1.15 18.24
N GLY A 43 9.18 0.53 17.38
CA GLY A 43 10.63 0.54 17.50
C GLY A 43 11.16 1.93 17.15
N ASP A 44 11.57 2.65 18.18
CA ASP A 44 12.34 3.89 18.19
C ASP A 44 13.13 4.19 16.90
N SER A 45 12.80 5.33 16.28
CA SER A 45 13.71 6.25 15.55
C SER A 45 14.45 5.82 14.25
N ALA A 46 14.31 4.60 13.73
CA ALA A 46 15.10 4.18 12.55
C ALA A 46 14.35 4.08 11.22
N TYR A 47 13.02 4.16 11.22
CA TYR A 47 12.21 4.09 10.00
C TYR A 47 11.84 5.52 9.54
N ASP A 48 12.27 5.88 8.34
CA ASP A 48 11.94 7.13 7.65
C ASP A 48 11.35 6.83 6.26
N ALA A 49 10.84 7.86 5.57
CA ALA A 49 10.28 7.72 4.22
C ALA A 49 11.28 7.14 3.20
N ARG A 50 12.59 7.30 3.44
CA ARG A 50 13.61 6.73 2.56
C ARG A 50 13.83 5.24 2.84
N SER A 51 13.72 4.80 4.09
CA SER A 51 13.74 3.38 4.44
C SER A 51 12.51 2.67 3.88
N GLU A 52 11.36 3.33 3.86
CA GLU A 52 10.16 2.84 3.17
C GLU A 52 10.43 2.56 1.69
N TRP A 53 10.96 3.54 0.96
CA TRP A 53 11.30 3.41 -0.46
C TRP A 53 12.39 2.35 -0.73
N GLU A 54 13.42 2.29 0.10
CA GLU A 54 14.49 1.29 -0.02
C GLU A 54 13.95 -0.14 0.20
N LEU A 55 13.03 -0.32 1.15
CA LEU A 55 12.41 -1.61 1.46
C LEU A 55 11.38 -2.02 0.41
N SER A 56 10.59 -1.09 -0.14
CA SER A 56 9.63 -1.39 -1.21
C SER A 56 10.34 -1.90 -2.46
N ARG A 57 11.47 -1.26 -2.82
CA ARG A 57 12.33 -1.68 -3.94
C ARG A 57 12.97 -3.04 -3.70
N LEU A 58 13.43 -3.31 -2.48
CA LEU A 58 13.97 -4.62 -2.11
C LEU A 58 12.88 -5.70 -2.20
N LEU A 59 11.69 -5.44 -1.67
CA LEU A 59 10.55 -6.36 -1.76
C LEU A 59 10.17 -6.64 -3.21
N ALA A 60 10.11 -5.61 -4.07
CA ALA A 60 9.81 -5.78 -5.48
C ALA A 60 10.84 -6.69 -6.19
N ALA A 61 12.14 -6.49 -5.90
CA ALA A 61 13.20 -7.31 -6.46
C ALA A 61 13.14 -8.78 -5.98
N LEU A 62 12.79 -9.00 -4.71
CA LEU A 62 12.58 -10.34 -4.17
C LEU A 62 11.37 -11.03 -4.81
N ASP A 63 10.26 -10.30 -4.97
CA ASP A 63 9.01 -10.84 -5.51
C ASP A 63 9.13 -11.18 -6.99
N GLU A 64 9.79 -10.32 -7.76
CA GLU A 64 10.11 -10.59 -9.16
C GLU A 64 10.96 -11.86 -9.28
N ARG A 65 12.01 -11.98 -8.45
CA ARG A 65 12.87 -13.17 -8.43
C ARG A 65 12.11 -14.43 -8.00
N ALA A 66 11.16 -14.34 -7.08
CA ALA A 66 10.30 -15.46 -6.69
C ALA A 66 9.39 -15.94 -7.84
N THR A 67 8.98 -15.04 -8.72
CA THR A 67 8.14 -15.36 -9.89
C THR A 67 8.93 -15.76 -11.13
N GLU A 68 10.23 -15.49 -11.16
CA GLU A 68 11.10 -15.75 -12.30
C GLU A 68 11.32 -17.25 -12.50
N LYS A 69 10.91 -17.76 -13.67
CA LYS A 69 11.07 -19.17 -14.07
C LYS A 69 12.25 -19.34 -15.05
N GLY A 70 13.39 -18.74 -14.73
CA GLY A 70 14.57 -18.64 -15.60
C GLY A 70 15.65 -19.72 -15.40
N GLU A 71 16.78 -19.57 -16.12
CA GLU A 71 17.87 -20.56 -16.31
C GLU A 71 18.62 -20.98 -15.03
N THR A 72 18.52 -20.23 -13.94
CA THR A 72 19.05 -20.62 -12.63
C THR A 72 17.90 -20.84 -11.66
N VAL A 73 17.32 -22.04 -11.75
CA VAL A 73 16.31 -22.51 -10.78
C VAL A 73 16.95 -22.49 -9.40
N LEU A 74 16.43 -21.61 -8.53
CA LEU A 74 16.85 -21.57 -7.13
C LEU A 74 16.60 -22.94 -6.48
N SER A 75 17.52 -23.38 -5.63
CA SER A 75 17.29 -24.58 -4.83
C SER A 75 16.05 -24.40 -3.95
N ALA A 76 15.46 -25.50 -3.48
CA ALA A 76 14.31 -25.44 -2.57
C ALA A 76 14.64 -24.67 -1.27
N GLU A 77 15.90 -24.73 -0.81
CA GLU A 77 16.38 -23.99 0.35
C GLU A 77 16.52 -22.49 0.04
N GLN A 78 17.12 -22.14 -1.11
CA GLN A 78 17.23 -20.75 -1.56
C GLN A 78 15.87 -20.09 -1.76
N SER A 79 14.92 -20.82 -2.35
CA SER A 79 13.55 -20.36 -2.54
C SER A 79 12.84 -20.08 -1.21
N ARG A 80 13.06 -20.93 -0.19
CA ARG A 80 12.49 -20.74 1.15
C ARG A 80 13.07 -19.53 1.86
N GLU A 81 14.39 -19.33 1.79
CA GLU A 81 15.00 -18.18 2.45
C GLU A 81 14.66 -16.87 1.73
N LEU A 82 14.56 -16.89 0.40
CA LEU A 82 14.08 -15.75 -0.37
C LEU A 82 12.65 -15.37 0.04
N ALA A 83 11.75 -16.36 0.15
CA ALA A 83 10.39 -16.13 0.63
C ALA A 83 10.37 -15.58 2.05
N ARG A 84 11.18 -16.13 2.96
CA ARG A 84 11.33 -15.66 4.35
C ARG A 84 11.79 -14.20 4.40
N MET A 85 12.75 -13.83 3.54
CA MET A 85 13.25 -12.47 3.46
C MET A 85 12.20 -11.50 2.90
N ALA A 86 11.48 -11.91 1.84
CA ALA A 86 10.39 -11.13 1.27
C ALA A 86 9.26 -10.91 2.30
N ASP A 87 8.88 -11.97 3.03
CA ASP A 87 7.86 -11.89 4.08
C ASP A 87 8.30 -11.00 5.25
N THR A 88 9.58 -11.01 5.59
CA THR A 88 10.14 -10.12 6.62
C THR A 88 10.08 -8.65 6.18
N CYS A 89 10.46 -8.36 4.93
CA CYS A 89 10.37 -7.00 4.37
C CYS A 89 8.90 -6.53 4.32
N ALA A 90 8.00 -7.38 3.83
CA ALA A 90 6.57 -7.11 3.80
C ALA A 90 5.99 -6.90 5.21
N ALA A 91 6.46 -7.65 6.21
CA ALA A 91 6.02 -7.49 7.60
C ALA A 91 6.48 -6.15 8.20
N VAL A 92 7.67 -5.67 7.86
CA VAL A 92 8.14 -4.34 8.28
C VAL A 92 7.31 -3.25 7.62
N LEU A 93 7.17 -3.31 6.28
CA LEU A 93 6.39 -2.33 5.52
C LEU A 93 4.95 -2.30 6.02
N ARG A 94 4.30 -3.45 6.23
CA ARG A 94 2.95 -3.52 6.79
C ARG A 94 2.83 -2.89 8.18
N ARG A 95 3.89 -2.71 8.95
CA ARG A 95 3.81 -2.10 10.29
C ARG A 95 3.97 -0.59 10.25
N GLU A 96 4.83 -0.09 9.38
CA GLU A 96 5.28 1.31 9.41
C GLU A 96 4.92 2.12 8.15
N ALA A 97 4.46 1.47 7.06
CA ALA A 97 4.23 2.12 5.78
C ALA A 97 3.15 3.21 5.83
N ARG A 98 3.38 4.28 5.07
CA ARG A 98 2.44 5.42 4.95
C ARG A 98 2.23 5.93 3.52
N SER A 99 2.79 5.27 2.51
CA SER A 99 2.58 5.60 1.10
C SER A 99 1.59 4.67 0.41
N ALA A 100 0.78 5.25 -0.47
CA ALA A 100 -0.09 4.57 -1.43
C ALA A 100 0.64 3.48 -2.22
N GLU A 101 1.84 3.76 -2.71
CA GLU A 101 2.63 2.83 -3.53
C GLU A 101 2.93 1.53 -2.76
N VAL A 102 3.35 1.66 -1.50
CA VAL A 102 3.68 0.51 -0.66
C VAL A 102 2.43 -0.27 -0.28
N PHE A 103 1.33 0.40 0.04
CA PHE A 103 0.06 -0.28 0.29
C PHE A 103 -0.45 -1.03 -0.94
N ALA A 104 -0.37 -0.42 -2.12
CA ALA A 104 -0.71 -1.07 -3.38
C ALA A 104 0.17 -2.30 -3.64
N GLN A 105 1.48 -2.21 -3.39
CA GLN A 105 2.40 -3.34 -3.51
C GLN A 105 2.05 -4.48 -2.55
N LEU A 106 1.74 -4.16 -1.28
CA LEU A 106 1.38 -5.16 -0.26
C LEU A 106 0.03 -5.83 -0.57
N LEU A 107 -0.95 -5.07 -1.05
CA LEU A 107 -2.25 -5.60 -1.49
C LEU A 107 -2.08 -6.51 -2.70
N ASP A 108 -1.34 -6.07 -3.73
CA ASP A 108 -1.07 -6.88 -4.92
C ASP A 108 -0.36 -8.19 -4.56
N ARG A 109 0.62 -8.15 -3.65
CA ARG A 109 1.28 -9.34 -3.10
C ARG A 109 0.28 -10.27 -2.41
N ALA A 110 -0.59 -9.76 -1.55
CA ALA A 110 -1.58 -10.56 -0.83
C ALA A 110 -2.60 -11.20 -1.79
N LEU A 111 -3.05 -10.46 -2.80
CA LEU A 111 -3.95 -10.93 -3.84
C LEU A 111 -3.33 -12.05 -4.69
N ARG A 112 -2.07 -11.88 -5.13
CA ARG A 112 -1.33 -12.94 -5.86
C ARG A 112 -1.18 -14.21 -5.03
N ALA A 113 -0.96 -14.06 -3.72
CA ALA A 113 -0.89 -15.18 -2.78
C ALA A 113 -2.26 -15.77 -2.39
N ARG A 114 -3.36 -15.13 -2.81
CA ARG A 114 -4.74 -15.45 -2.40
C ARG A 114 -4.94 -15.44 -0.87
N ASP A 115 -4.18 -14.58 -0.18
CA ASP A 115 -4.26 -14.41 1.27
C ASP A 115 -5.27 -13.28 1.58
N TYR A 116 -6.56 -13.60 1.47
CA TYR A 116 -7.64 -12.62 1.66
C TYR A 116 -7.71 -12.06 3.09
N ALA A 117 -7.36 -12.87 4.10
CA ALA A 117 -7.26 -12.38 5.47
C ALA A 117 -6.22 -11.26 5.61
N ARG A 118 -5.15 -11.29 4.80
CA ARG A 118 -4.16 -10.22 4.74
C ARG A 118 -4.65 -9.00 3.98
N VAL A 119 -5.49 -9.19 2.95
CA VAL A 119 -6.15 -8.08 2.24
C VAL A 119 -7.06 -7.33 3.21
N ASP A 120 -7.90 -8.04 3.96
CA ASP A 120 -8.81 -7.43 4.94
C ASP A 120 -8.03 -6.66 6.01
N ALA A 121 -6.98 -7.28 6.57
CA ALA A 121 -6.14 -6.62 7.57
C ALA A 121 -5.39 -5.37 7.04
N LEU A 122 -5.14 -5.29 5.73
CA LEU A 122 -4.56 -4.11 5.09
C LEU A 122 -5.62 -3.02 4.86
N ALA A 123 -6.83 -3.41 4.46
CA ALA A 123 -7.95 -2.49 4.29
C ALA A 123 -8.36 -1.83 5.61
N ASP A 124 -8.43 -2.60 6.70
CA ASP A 124 -8.82 -2.11 8.03
C ASP A 124 -7.94 -0.97 8.57
N VAL A 125 -6.67 -0.94 8.17
CA VAL A 125 -5.70 0.06 8.65
C VAL A 125 -5.48 1.22 7.67
N LEU A 126 -6.13 1.19 6.51
CA LEU A 126 -5.86 2.06 5.39
C LEU A 126 -6.23 3.51 5.73
N ALA A 127 -7.48 3.76 6.14
CA ALA A 127 -7.96 5.09 6.55
C ALA A 127 -7.23 5.65 7.79
N ALA A 128 -6.69 4.79 8.65
CA ALA A 128 -5.97 5.20 9.85
C ALA A 128 -4.50 5.59 9.58
N ARG A 129 -3.94 5.24 8.41
CA ARG A 129 -2.51 5.38 8.10
C ARG A 129 -2.22 6.22 6.88
N LEU A 130 -3.12 6.23 5.91
CA LEU A 130 -2.99 7.00 4.70
C LEU A 130 -3.73 8.32 4.80
N ALA A 131 -3.13 9.37 4.27
CA ALA A 131 -3.85 10.60 4.03
C ALA A 131 -4.93 10.38 2.95
N PRO A 132 -6.03 11.15 2.95
CA PRO A 132 -7.05 11.03 1.92
C PRO A 132 -6.53 11.14 0.48
N SER A 133 -5.54 12.00 0.23
CA SER A 133 -4.88 12.12 -1.08
C SER A 133 -4.12 10.85 -1.51
N GLU A 134 -3.47 10.16 -0.57
CA GLU A 134 -2.80 8.87 -0.84
C GLU A 134 -3.84 7.79 -1.16
N MET A 135 -5.01 7.83 -0.53
CA MET A 135 -6.11 6.93 -0.87
C MET A 135 -6.66 7.21 -2.28
N CYS A 136 -6.75 8.48 -2.68
CA CYS A 136 -7.08 8.85 -4.05
C CYS A 136 -6.04 8.36 -5.07
N GLU A 137 -4.75 8.40 -4.73
CA GLU A 137 -3.71 7.81 -5.57
C GLU A 137 -3.90 6.30 -5.74
N MET A 138 -4.19 5.58 -4.64
CA MET A 138 -4.51 4.16 -4.72
C MET A 138 -5.76 3.87 -5.56
N ALA A 139 -6.77 4.75 -5.49
CA ALA A 139 -7.98 4.64 -6.31
C ALA A 139 -7.72 4.87 -7.81
N ARG A 140 -6.56 5.43 -8.19
CA ARG A 140 -6.11 5.52 -9.59
C ARG A 140 -5.17 4.37 -10.00
N SER A 141 -4.94 3.40 -9.13
CA SER A 141 -4.05 2.26 -9.41
C SER A 141 -4.51 1.46 -10.63
N ALA A 142 -3.54 0.96 -11.41
CA ALA A 142 -3.80 0.09 -12.55
C ALA A 142 -4.40 -1.27 -12.11
N ASN A 143 -4.15 -1.72 -10.88
CA ASN A 143 -4.74 -2.95 -10.37
C ASN A 143 -6.20 -2.69 -9.92
N PRO A 144 -7.21 -3.32 -10.56
CA PRO A 144 -8.62 -3.07 -10.25
C PRO A 144 -9.01 -3.46 -8.83
N ALA A 145 -8.37 -4.48 -8.24
CA ALA A 145 -8.68 -4.90 -6.88
C ALA A 145 -8.10 -3.91 -5.84
N VAL A 146 -6.90 -3.37 -6.09
CA VAL A 146 -6.32 -2.30 -5.25
C VAL A 146 -7.20 -1.05 -5.33
N ARG A 147 -7.63 -0.70 -6.54
CA ARG A 147 -8.54 0.43 -6.76
C ARG A 147 -9.86 0.26 -6.01
N ALA A 148 -10.48 -0.92 -6.09
CA ALA A 148 -11.72 -1.20 -5.37
C ALA A 148 -11.55 -1.04 -3.85
N VAL A 149 -10.49 -1.60 -3.26
CA VAL A 149 -10.22 -1.46 -1.82
C VAL A 149 -10.05 0.01 -1.41
N ALA A 150 -9.36 0.80 -2.23
CA ALA A 150 -9.18 2.23 -1.98
C ALA A 150 -10.49 3.01 -2.10
N GLN A 151 -11.31 2.72 -3.13
CA GLN A 151 -12.63 3.34 -3.32
C GLN A 151 -13.54 3.05 -2.13
N GLU A 152 -13.67 1.78 -1.72
CA GLU A 152 -14.45 1.40 -0.55
C GLU A 152 -13.96 2.11 0.73
N SER A 153 -12.65 2.28 0.88
CA SER A 153 -12.08 3.01 2.02
C SER A 153 -12.43 4.51 1.98
N LEU A 154 -12.47 5.11 0.78
CA LEU A 154 -12.88 6.51 0.58
C LEU A 154 -14.36 6.72 0.90
N LEU A 155 -15.23 5.76 0.58
CA LEU A 155 -16.67 5.82 0.88
C LEU A 155 -16.95 5.85 2.39
N GLN A 156 -16.04 5.34 3.20
CA GLN A 156 -16.16 5.38 4.66
C GLN A 156 -15.66 6.69 5.28
N LEU A 157 -15.11 7.62 4.49
CA LEU A 157 -14.66 8.91 5.00
C LEU A 157 -15.84 9.87 5.25
N PRO A 158 -15.69 10.81 6.21
CA PRO A 158 -16.66 11.88 6.38
C PRO A 158 -16.80 12.71 5.09
N THR A 159 -18.03 13.08 4.72
CA THR A 159 -18.33 13.88 3.53
C THR A 159 -17.51 15.17 3.47
N ALA A 160 -17.31 15.85 4.61
CA ALA A 160 -16.47 17.05 4.71
C ALA A 160 -15.00 16.82 4.28
N VAL A 161 -14.45 15.62 4.49
CA VAL A 161 -13.09 15.27 4.04
C VAL A 161 -13.04 15.11 2.53
N LEU A 162 -14.06 14.47 1.93
CA LEU A 162 -14.19 14.33 0.48
C LEU A 162 -14.39 15.69 -0.19
N VAL A 163 -15.18 16.59 0.41
CA VAL A 163 -15.34 17.97 -0.08
C VAL A 163 -14.01 18.71 -0.10
N ALA A 164 -13.17 18.53 0.92
CA ALA A 164 -11.85 19.18 0.96
C ALA A 164 -10.93 18.69 -0.19
N LEU A 165 -11.07 17.44 -0.63
CA LEU A 165 -10.31 16.88 -1.75
C LEU A 165 -10.71 17.44 -3.11
N LEU A 166 -11.93 18.00 -3.25
CA LEU A 166 -12.37 18.65 -4.49
C LEU A 166 -11.51 19.89 -4.84
N GLY A 167 -10.81 20.46 -3.85
CA GLY A 167 -9.89 21.58 -4.07
C GLY A 167 -8.60 21.21 -4.81
N ASP A 168 -8.25 19.92 -4.90
CA ASP A 168 -7.10 19.45 -5.68
C ASP A 168 -7.59 18.83 -7.00
N PRO A 169 -7.20 19.37 -8.17
CA PRO A 169 -7.66 18.86 -9.46
C PRO A 169 -7.26 17.40 -9.73
N VAL A 170 -6.21 16.89 -9.08
CA VAL A 170 -5.79 15.49 -9.24
C VAL A 170 -6.74 14.55 -8.50
N ASP A 171 -7.23 14.96 -7.34
CA ASP A 171 -8.07 14.13 -6.47
C ASP A 171 -9.56 14.40 -6.63
N ALA A 172 -9.94 15.53 -7.24
CA ALA A 172 -11.32 15.97 -7.40
C ALA A 172 -12.22 14.94 -8.10
N GLU A 173 -11.74 14.32 -9.19
CA GLU A 173 -12.52 13.28 -9.90
C GLU A 173 -12.84 12.08 -9.00
N VAL A 174 -11.84 11.63 -8.23
CA VAL A 174 -12.01 10.49 -7.32
C VAL A 174 -12.91 10.86 -6.15
N ALA A 175 -12.74 12.06 -5.60
CA ALA A 175 -13.55 12.56 -4.49
C ALA A 175 -15.01 12.76 -4.92
N ARG A 176 -15.26 13.27 -6.12
CA ARG A 176 -16.60 13.41 -6.70
C ARG A 176 -17.28 12.06 -6.86
N ALA A 177 -16.60 11.09 -7.46
CA ALA A 177 -17.14 9.74 -7.60
C ALA A 177 -17.47 9.11 -6.22
N ALA A 178 -16.63 9.34 -5.21
CA ALA A 178 -16.91 8.87 -3.85
C ALA A 178 -18.14 9.58 -3.23
N LEU A 179 -18.32 10.88 -3.46
CA LEU A 179 -19.50 11.63 -3.01
C LEU A 179 -20.78 11.16 -3.71
N GLU A 180 -20.73 10.89 -5.01
CA GLU A 180 -21.84 10.33 -5.78
C GLU A 180 -22.24 8.95 -5.24
N SER A 181 -21.29 8.05 -5.03
CA SER A 181 -21.56 6.75 -4.40
C SER A 181 -22.08 6.89 -2.96
N GLN A 182 -21.58 7.84 -2.16
CA GLN A 182 -22.15 8.11 -0.83
C GLN A 182 -23.61 8.59 -0.90
N ALA A 183 -23.95 9.41 -1.89
CA ALA A 183 -25.29 9.94 -2.10
C ALA A 183 -26.27 8.86 -2.60
N ASP A 184 -25.82 8.01 -3.51
CA ASP A 184 -26.67 7.05 -4.22
C ASP A 184 -26.75 5.70 -3.49
N GLU A 185 -25.60 5.15 -3.09
CA GLU A 185 -25.52 3.79 -2.52
C GLU A 185 -25.74 3.79 -1.00
N TYR A 186 -25.28 4.83 -0.31
CA TYR A 186 -25.35 4.94 1.16
C TYR A 186 -26.43 5.92 1.63
N GLU A 187 -27.18 6.50 0.71
CA GLU A 187 -28.28 7.44 0.96
C GLU A 187 -27.88 8.64 1.86
N SER A 188 -26.61 9.09 1.79
CA SER A 188 -26.13 10.23 2.57
C SER A 188 -26.77 11.53 2.10
N GLU A 189 -27.58 12.15 2.97
CA GLU A 189 -28.22 13.45 2.70
C GLU A 189 -27.18 14.57 2.54
N GLU A 190 -26.10 14.54 3.32
CA GLU A 190 -25.01 15.52 3.23
C GLU A 190 -24.30 15.41 1.88
N ALA A 191 -24.00 14.19 1.43
CA ALA A 191 -23.38 13.97 0.13
C ALA A 191 -24.31 14.38 -1.02
N ARG A 192 -25.61 14.06 -0.95
CA ARG A 192 -26.61 14.51 -1.94
C ARG A 192 -26.66 16.03 -2.06
N PHE A 193 -26.62 16.75 -0.93
CA PHE A 193 -26.61 18.20 -0.96
C PHE A 193 -25.38 18.74 -1.69
N VAL A 194 -24.20 18.17 -1.43
CA VAL A 194 -22.95 18.56 -2.09
C VAL A 194 -22.98 18.24 -3.58
N VAL A 195 -23.37 17.02 -3.98
CA VAL A 195 -23.42 16.60 -5.39
C VAL A 195 -24.36 17.51 -6.19
N ASN A 196 -25.56 17.79 -5.69
CA ASN A 196 -26.50 18.70 -6.34
C ASN A 196 -25.93 20.12 -6.50
N ALA A 197 -25.12 20.59 -5.54
CA ALA A 197 -24.48 21.90 -5.64
C ALA A 197 -23.37 21.92 -6.70
N LEU A 198 -22.61 20.83 -6.85
CA LEU A 198 -21.59 20.70 -7.89
C LEU A 198 -22.21 20.66 -9.29
N GLU A 199 -23.29 19.90 -9.48
CA GLU A 199 -24.01 19.83 -10.75
C GLU A 199 -24.56 21.19 -11.21
N GLN A 200 -25.00 22.03 -10.26
CA GLN A 200 -25.43 23.40 -10.58
C GLN A 200 -24.28 24.28 -11.06
N VAL A 201 -23.10 24.14 -10.43
CA VAL A 201 -21.90 24.88 -10.85
C VAL A 201 -21.45 24.47 -12.24
N ASP A 202 -21.41 23.16 -12.52
CA ASP A 202 -21.01 22.66 -13.85
C ASP A 202 -21.99 23.12 -14.95
N ALA A 203 -23.30 23.10 -14.66
CA ALA A 203 -24.32 23.57 -15.60
C ALA A 203 -24.20 25.07 -15.89
N ASP A 204 -23.84 25.87 -14.88
CA ASP A 204 -23.59 27.30 -15.06
C ASP A 204 -22.30 27.56 -15.86
N GLU A 205 -21.27 26.71 -15.76
CA GLU A 205 -20.02 26.83 -16.54
C GLU A 205 -20.19 26.46 -18.02
N ASP A 206 -21.05 25.49 -18.35
CA ASP A 206 -21.33 25.06 -19.73
C ASP A 206 -22.17 26.05 -20.55
N ASP A 207 -22.86 27.00 -19.89
CA ASP A 207 -23.73 28.00 -20.52
C ASP A 207 -22.98 29.30 -20.96
N PHE A 208 -21.65 29.39 -20.77
CA PHE A 208 -20.79 30.53 -21.17
C PHE A 208 -19.78 30.21 -22.28
#